data_AF-A0A7Y6Z1K9-F1
#
_entry.id   AF-A0A7Y6Z1K9-F1
#
_cell.length_a   1.000
_cell.length_b   1.000
_cell.length_c   1.000
_cell.angle_alpha   90.00
_cell.angle_beta   90.00
_cell.angle_gamma   90.00
#
_symmetry.space_group_name_H-M   'P 1'
#
loop_
_entity.id
_entity.type
_entity.pdbx_description
1 polymer ?
#
loop_
_entity_poly.entity_id
_entity_poly.type
_entity_poly.pdbx_seq_one_letter_code
_entity_poly.pdbx_strand_id
1 'polypeptide(L)' 'MKALCKLEPGPGLTLARTRKPVLGHNDVMIKIRKTAICGTDIHIWN' A
#
# COMPACT_ATOMS: atom_id res chain seq x y z
N MET A 1 7.45 -7.52 3.70
CA MET A 1 6.52 -7.73 2.59
C MET A 1 6.72 -6.65 1.55
N LYS A 2 6.35 -6.89 0.29
CA LYS A 2 6.39 -5.85 -0.76
C LYS A 2 5.15 -4.96 -0.59
N ALA A 3 5.32 -3.66 -0.75
CA ALA A 3 4.25 -2.67 -0.72
C ALA A 3 4.55 -1.54 -1.71
N LEU A 4 3.52 -1.03 -2.38
CA LEU A 4 3.62 0.24 -3.13
C LEU A 4 3.32 1.37 -2.15
N CYS A 5 4.22 2.33 -2.05
CA CYS A 5 4.16 3.42 -1.07
C CYS A 5 4.43 4.77 -1.71
N LYS A 6 3.71 5.80 -1.27
CA LYS A 6 4.05 7.21 -1.53
C LYS A 6 5.01 7.67 -0.44
N LEU A 7 6.31 7.75 -0.75
CA LEU A 7 7.33 8.12 0.23
C LEU A 7 7.72 9.59 0.15
N GLU A 8 7.53 10.21 -1.01
CA GLU A 8 7.89 11.59 -1.28
C GLU A 8 6.73 12.32 -2.00
N PRO A 9 6.60 13.65 -1.83
CA PRO A 9 5.68 14.46 -2.62
C PRO A 9 6.10 14.49 -4.10
N GLY A 10 5.13 14.38 -5.02
CA GLY A 10 5.36 14.41 -6.47
C GLY A 10 4.86 13.13 -7.16
N PRO A 11 4.89 13.02 -8.50
CA PRO A 11 4.31 11.88 -9.20
C PRO A 11 5.00 10.54 -8.90
N GLY A 12 4.26 9.44 -9.00
CA GLY A 12 4.77 8.09 -8.83
C GLY A 12 4.50 7.43 -7.48
N LEU A 13 4.94 6.17 -7.38
CA LEU A 13 4.94 5.34 -6.18
C LEU A 13 6.22 4.49 -6.16
N THR A 14 6.68 4.14 -4.97
CA THR A 14 7.88 3.33 -4.77
C THR A 14 7.50 1.92 -4.31
N LEU A 15 8.04 0.90 -4.96
CA LEU A 15 7.93 -0.48 -4.49
C LEU A 15 8.93 -0.71 -3.36
N ALA A 16 8.45 -0.64 -2.12
CA ALA A 16 9.26 -0.79 -0.91
C ALA A 16 9.11 -2.18 -0.28
N ARG A 17 10.11 -2.57 0.52
CA ARG A 17 10.03 -3.73 1.41
C ARG A 17 9.75 -3.25 2.83
N THR A 18 8.58 -3.61 3.37
CA THR A 18 8.12 -3.21 4.71
C THR A 18 8.10 -4.39 5.68
N ARG A 19 7.98 -4.13 6.98
CA ARG A 19 7.73 -5.18 7.99
C ARG A 19 6.28 -5.68 7.93
N LYS A 20 6.01 -6.86 8.50
CA LYS A 20 4.62 -7.30 8.70
C LYS A 20 3.95 -6.39 9.77
N PRO A 21 2.67 -6.01 9.61
CA PRO A 21 1.94 -5.24 10.62
C PRO A 21 1.84 -5.99 11.95
N VAL A 22 1.75 -5.23 13.04
CA VAL A 22 1.38 -5.73 14.39
C VAL A 22 -0.11 -5.46 14.57
N LEU A 23 -0.86 -6.42 15.11
CA LEU A 23 -2.31 -6.33 15.28
C LEU A 23 -2.67 -5.91 16.71
N GLY A 24 -3.65 -5.02 16.84
CA GLY A 24 -4.35 -4.74 18.09
C GLY A 24 -5.54 -5.67 18.33
N HIS A 25 -6.35 -5.36 19.34
CA HIS A 25 -7.47 -6.20 19.78
C HIS A 25 -8.52 -6.48 18.69
N ASN A 26 -8.80 -5.49 17.82
CA ASN A 26 -9.86 -5.56 16.81
C ASN A 26 -9.34 -5.54 15.37
N ASP A 27 -8.05 -5.79 15.16
CA ASP A 27 -7.47 -5.77 13.82
C ASP A 27 -7.51 -7.15 13.17
N VAL A 28 -7.65 -7.17 11.84
CA VAL A 28 -7.54 -8.39 11.04
C VAL A 28 -6.34 -8.31 10.11
N MET A 29 -5.53 -9.37 10.07
CA MET A 29 -4.43 -9.49 9.11
C MET A 29 -4.91 -10.18 7.84
N ILE A 30 -4.89 -9.44 6.74
CA ILE A 30 -5.34 -9.93 5.43
C ILE A 30 -4.14 -10.19 4.53
N LYS A 31 -4.06 -11.41 3.96
CA LYS A 31 -3.10 -11.74 2.91
C LYS A 31 -3.70 -11.43 1.54
N ILE A 32 -3.29 -10.30 0.96
CA ILE A 32 -3.71 -9.91 -0.39
C ILE A 32 -3.22 -10.95 -1.42
N ARG A 33 -4.15 -11.48 -2.23
CA ARG A 33 -3.85 -12.40 -3.36
C ARG A 33 -3.95 -11.70 -4.71
N LYS A 34 -4.92 -10.81 -4.87
CA LYS A 34 -5.16 -9.99 -6.05
C LYS A 34 -5.72 -8.64 -5.59
N THR A 35 -5.42 -7.57 -6.33
CA THR A 35 -5.96 -6.23 -6.14
C THR A 35 -6.10 -5.56 -7.50
N ALA A 36 -6.90 -4.50 -7.58
CA ALA A 36 -7.06 -3.68 -8.77
C ALA A 36 -6.65 -2.22 -8.48
N ILE A 37 -6.61 -1.41 -9.53
CA ILE A 37 -6.35 0.03 -9.50
C ILE A 37 -7.66 0.74 -9.83
N CYS A 38 -8.02 1.76 -9.06
CA CYS A 38 -9.18 2.61 -9.31
C CYS A 38 -8.76 4.07 -9.56
N GLY A 39 -9.72 4.96 -9.86
CA GLY A 39 -9.44 6.37 -10.15
C GLY A 39 -8.72 7.09 -9.02
N THR A 40 -9.03 6.78 -7.75
CA THR A 40 -8.34 7.37 -6.59
C THR A 40 -6.84 7.05 -6.59
N ASP A 41 -6.46 5.84 -6.99
CA ASP A 41 -5.04 5.47 -7.07
C ASP A 41 -4.31 6.30 -8.14
N ILE A 42 -4.99 6.65 -9.24
CA ILE A 42 -4.44 7.53 -10.29
C ILE A 42 -4.28 8.96 -9.77
N HIS A 43 -5.24 9.46 -8.99
CA HIS A 43 -5.13 10.78 -8.34
C HIS A 43 -3.98 10.84 -7.33
N ILE A 44 -3.63 9.73 -6.68
CA ILE A 44 -2.47 9.64 -5.78
C ILE A 44 -1.17 9.51 -6.57
N TRP A 45 -1.21 8.81 -7.71
CA TRP A 45 -0.04 8.58 -8.53
C TRP A 45 0.43 9.84 -9.25
N ASN A 46 -0.47 10.59 -9.89
CA ASN A 46 -0.14 11.79 -10.66
C ASN A 46 0.13 13.01 -9.76
#